data_AF-A0A316ZFN9-F1
#
_entry.id   AF-A0A316ZFN9-F1
#
_cell.length_a   1.000
_cell.length_b   1.000
_cell.length_c   1.000
_cell.angle_alpha   90.00
_cell.angle_beta   90.00
_cell.angle_gamma   90.00
#
_symmetry.space_group_name_H-M   'P 1'
#
loop_
_entity.id
_entity.type
_entity.pdbx_description
1 polymer ?
#
loop_
_entity_poly.entity_id
_entity_poly.type
_entity_poly.pdbx_seq_one_letter_code
_entity_poly.pdbx_strand_id
1 'polypeptide(L)'
;MPASSAASTSASATTAAATARGPAHIVPPPRAEQHLAGVARISSWDSKVAARQRAAEVKAKEKAMKAEREEADKAKTKARMERRQKVADKARLEALAAKMSGKRLDRHKRRLGLTKKVAH
;
A
#
# COMPACT_ATOMS: atom_id res chain seq x y z
N MET A 1 -10.63 -2.00 16.72
CA MET A 1 -10.55 -0.66 17.36
C MET A 1 -9.11 -0.21 17.37
N PRO A 2 -8.72 0.64 16.41
CA PRO A 2 -7.80 1.73 16.74
C PRO A 2 -8.39 3.09 16.32
N ALA A 3 -8.17 4.07 17.20
CA ALA A 3 -8.62 5.44 17.11
C ALA A 3 -7.84 6.24 16.06
N SER A 4 -8.51 7.16 15.37
CA SER A 4 -7.84 8.27 14.68
C SER A 4 -8.82 9.45 14.59
N SER A 5 -8.84 10.26 15.64
CA SER A 5 -9.52 11.56 15.66
C SER A 5 -8.71 12.53 14.80
N ALA A 6 -9.36 13.12 13.79
CA ALA A 6 -8.80 14.11 12.91
C ALA A 6 -8.57 15.43 13.66
N ALA A 7 -7.31 15.90 13.67
CA ALA A 7 -6.98 17.24 14.12
C ALA A 7 -7.30 18.25 13.00
N SER A 8 -8.41 18.97 13.16
CA SER A 8 -8.73 20.17 12.38
C SER A 8 -8.14 21.38 13.09
N THR A 9 -7.04 21.94 12.57
CA THR A 9 -6.54 23.25 13.00
C THR A 9 -6.86 24.30 11.95
N SER A 10 -7.98 24.99 12.16
CA SER A 10 -8.30 26.27 11.53
C SER A 10 -7.82 27.40 12.45
N ALA A 11 -6.73 28.07 12.07
CA ALA A 11 -6.27 29.28 12.72
C ALA A 11 -6.61 30.49 11.85
N SER A 12 -7.68 31.18 12.22
CA SER A 12 -8.04 32.50 11.70
C SER A 12 -7.22 33.56 12.45
N ALA A 13 -6.39 34.32 11.73
CA ALA A 13 -5.61 35.42 12.29
C ALA A 13 -6.41 36.73 12.26
N THR A 14 -6.46 37.38 13.42
CA THR A 14 -7.18 38.61 13.75
C THR A 14 -6.35 39.87 13.42
N THR A 15 -7.04 40.84 12.80
CA THR A 15 -6.94 42.31 12.98
C THR A 15 -5.61 43.06 13.21
N ALA A 16 -5.42 44.04 12.31
CA ALA A 16 -5.08 45.46 12.54
C ALA A 16 -3.65 45.86 12.95
N ALA A 17 -3.03 46.73 12.13
CA ALA A 17 -2.51 48.04 12.52
C ALA A 17 -1.90 48.78 11.31
N ALA A 18 -2.39 49.99 11.04
CA ALA A 18 -1.76 50.96 10.15
C ALA A 18 -0.71 51.75 10.96
N THR A 19 0.51 51.95 10.43
CA THR A 19 1.37 53.11 10.71
C THR A 19 2.60 53.16 9.78
N ALA A 20 2.89 54.38 9.32
CA ALA A 20 4.11 54.89 8.69
C ALA A 20 4.43 54.52 7.21
N ARG A 21 3.97 55.40 6.30
CA ARG A 21 4.55 55.61 4.96
C ARG A 21 6.00 56.11 5.08
N GLY A 22 6.98 55.24 4.87
CA GLY A 22 8.32 55.64 4.42
C GLY A 22 8.28 56.10 2.94
N PRO A 23 9.33 56.76 2.41
CA PRO A 23 9.35 57.20 1.02
C PRO A 23 9.11 55.98 0.13
N ALA A 24 8.05 56.06 -0.67
CA ALA A 24 7.67 55.01 -1.59
C ALA A 24 8.86 54.74 -2.52
N HIS A 25 9.59 53.65 -2.27
CA HIS A 25 10.47 53.07 -3.27
C HIS A 25 9.53 52.75 -4.43
N ILE A 26 9.68 53.49 -5.53
CA ILE A 26 8.95 53.24 -6.75
C ILE A 26 9.46 51.88 -7.21
N VAL A 27 8.75 50.81 -6.82
CA VAL A 27 8.95 49.49 -7.40
C VAL A 27 8.64 49.67 -8.87
N PRO A 28 9.63 49.55 -9.77
CA PRO A 28 9.35 49.66 -11.19
C PRO A 28 8.28 48.61 -11.53
N PRO A 29 7.27 48.96 -12.33
CA PRO A 29 6.22 48.02 -12.69
C PRO A 29 6.87 46.77 -13.31
N PRO A 30 6.33 45.56 -13.04
CA PRO A 30 6.88 44.34 -13.62
C PRO A 30 6.96 44.54 -15.14
N ARG A 31 8.19 44.44 -15.66
CA ARG A 31 8.49 44.69 -17.06
C ARG A 31 7.65 43.71 -17.86
N ALA A 32 6.67 44.24 -18.61
CA ALA A 32 5.79 43.44 -19.45
C ALA A 32 6.66 42.46 -20.28
N GLU A 33 6.28 41.18 -20.25
CA GLU A 33 6.99 40.11 -20.95
C GLU A 33 7.22 40.55 -22.40
N GLN A 34 8.48 40.83 -22.74
CA GLN A 34 8.83 41.33 -24.07
C GLN A 34 8.74 40.14 -25.04
N HIS A 35 7.54 39.89 -25.54
CA HIS A 35 7.27 38.98 -26.66
C HIS A 35 7.90 39.60 -27.92
N LEU A 36 9.14 39.23 -28.23
CA LEU A 36 9.70 39.53 -29.54
C LEU A 36 9.02 38.60 -30.55
N ALA A 37 8.29 39.18 -31.51
CA ALA A 37 7.67 38.49 -32.64
C ALA A 37 6.66 37.37 -32.28
N GLY A 38 5.86 37.56 -31.22
CA GLY A 38 4.79 36.63 -30.85
C GLY A 38 5.25 35.35 -30.13
N VAL A 39 6.56 35.17 -29.93
CA VAL A 39 7.10 34.06 -29.14
C VAL A 39 7.32 34.51 -27.71
N ALA A 40 6.57 33.90 -26.77
CA ALA A 40 6.78 34.10 -25.34
C ALA A 40 8.18 33.64 -24.94
N ARG A 41 8.98 34.53 -24.35
CA ARG A 41 10.29 34.17 -23.80
C ARG A 41 10.07 33.39 -22.51
N ILE A 42 10.09 32.07 -22.61
CA ILE A 42 10.05 31.19 -21.43
C ILE A 42 11.24 31.56 -20.55
N SER A 43 10.98 31.94 -19.30
CA SER A 43 12.07 32.19 -18.35
C SER A 43 12.88 30.93 -18.14
N SER A 44 14.19 31.07 -17.94
CA SER A 44 15.04 29.94 -17.55
C SER A 44 14.54 29.24 -16.28
N TRP A 45 13.83 29.97 -15.41
CA TRP A 45 13.15 29.42 -14.25
C TRP A 45 11.94 28.57 -14.63
N ASP A 46 11.07 29.06 -15.50
CA ASP A 46 9.89 28.32 -15.96
C ASP A 46 10.28 27.02 -16.69
N SER A 47 11.36 27.07 -17.47
CA SER A 47 11.93 25.87 -18.09
C SER A 47 12.39 24.84 -17.04
N LYS A 48 13.01 25.29 -15.94
CA LYS A 48 13.43 24.40 -14.83
C LYS A 48 12.22 23.84 -14.07
N VAL A 49 11.19 24.64 -13.86
CA VAL A 49 9.93 24.21 -13.22
C VAL A 49 9.23 23.16 -14.07
N ALA A 50 9.08 23.40 -15.38
CA ALA A 50 8.49 22.45 -16.32
C ALA A 50 9.28 21.13 -16.37
N ALA A 51 10.63 21.20 -16.36
CA ALA A 51 11.47 20.00 -16.31
C ALA A 51 11.27 19.20 -15.01
N ARG A 52 11.15 19.87 -13.85
CA ARG A 52 10.86 19.22 -12.57
C ARG A 52 9.48 18.58 -12.54
N GLN A 53 8.47 19.26 -13.08
CA GLN A 53 7.11 18.73 -13.18
C GLN A 53 7.08 17.47 -14.04
N ARG A 54 7.68 17.50 -15.24
CA ARG A 54 7.81 16.31 -16.10
C ARG A 54 8.54 15.17 -15.40
N ALA A 55 9.63 15.46 -14.69
CA ALA A 55 10.35 14.43 -13.93
C ALA A 55 9.52 13.86 -12.76
N ALA A 56 8.71 14.68 -12.10
CA ALA A 56 7.82 14.24 -11.04
C ALA A 56 6.69 13.34 -11.58
N GLU A 57 6.11 13.70 -12.72
CA GLU A 57 5.11 12.90 -13.41
C GLU A 57 5.64 11.53 -13.86
N VAL A 58 6.86 11.49 -14.42
CA VAL A 58 7.50 10.23 -14.80
C VAL A 58 7.72 9.35 -13.58
N LYS A 59 8.27 9.90 -12.48
CA LYS A 59 8.45 9.16 -11.23
C LYS A 59 7.13 8.68 -10.63
N ALA A 60 6.06 9.46 -10.74
CA ALA A 60 4.74 9.05 -10.28
C ALA A 60 4.21 7.86 -11.09
N LYS A 61 4.34 7.90 -12.42
CA LYS A 61 3.96 6.80 -13.32
C LYS A 61 4.78 5.53 -13.06
N GLU A 62 6.09 5.66 -12.86
CA GLU A 62 6.97 4.54 -12.51
C GLU A 62 6.58 3.89 -11.19
N LYS A 63 6.28 4.69 -10.17
CA LYS A 63 5.82 4.19 -8.88
C LYS A 63 4.46 3.48 -8.98
N ALA A 64 3.52 4.03 -9.74
CA ALA A 64 2.22 3.41 -9.97
C ALA A 64 2.37 2.04 -10.67
N MET A 65 3.14 1.99 -11.76
CA MET A 65 3.42 0.74 -12.48
C MET A 65 4.11 -0.31 -11.61
N LYS A 66 5.02 0.11 -10.72
CA LYS A 66 5.69 -0.79 -9.78
C LYS A 66 4.72 -1.30 -8.71
N ALA A 67 3.88 -0.43 -8.16
CA ALA A 67 2.87 -0.81 -7.16
C ALA A 67 1.89 -1.84 -7.72
N GLU A 68 1.38 -1.63 -8.93
CA GLU A 68 0.47 -2.57 -9.61
C GLU A 68 1.11 -3.95 -9.80
N ARG A 69 2.38 -4.00 -10.21
CA ARG A 69 3.13 -5.26 -10.35
C ARG A 69 3.30 -5.98 -9.01
N GLU A 70 3.70 -5.25 -7.98
CA GLU A 70 3.87 -5.82 -6.63
C GLU A 70 2.55 -6.32 -6.06
N GLU A 71 1.44 -5.63 -6.30
CA GLU A 71 0.11 -6.07 -5.88
C GLU A 71 -0.33 -7.34 -6.61
N ALA A 72 -0.09 -7.45 -7.92
CA ALA A 72 -0.36 -8.67 -8.67
C ALA A 72 0.46 -9.85 -8.15
N ASP A 73 1.74 -9.65 -7.81
CA ASP A 73 2.59 -10.70 -7.25
C ASP A 73 2.20 -11.05 -5.81
N LYS A 74 1.80 -10.08 -4.99
CA LYS A 74 1.21 -10.31 -3.66
C LYS A 74 -0.09 -11.11 -3.77
N ALA A 75 -0.94 -10.83 -4.76
CA ALA A 75 -2.17 -11.59 -4.99
C ALA A 75 -1.86 -13.06 -5.37
N LYS A 76 -0.91 -13.29 -6.27
CA LYS A 76 -0.46 -14.65 -6.67
C LYS A 76 0.12 -15.43 -5.51
N THR A 77 0.96 -14.79 -4.69
CA THR A 77 1.58 -15.43 -3.53
C THR A 77 0.54 -15.78 -2.48
N LYS A 78 -0.41 -14.88 -2.16
CA LYS A 78 -1.54 -15.17 -1.26
C LYS A 78 -2.36 -16.36 -1.74
N ALA A 79 -2.78 -16.36 -3.01
CA ALA A 79 -3.56 -17.46 -3.58
C ALA A 79 -2.84 -18.82 -3.49
N ARG A 80 -1.52 -18.83 -3.72
CA ARG A 80 -0.69 -20.04 -3.58
C ARG A 80 -0.61 -20.51 -2.13
N MET A 81 -0.41 -19.59 -1.18
CA MET A 81 -0.34 -19.90 0.25
C MET A 81 -1.68 -20.44 0.76
N GLU A 82 -2.80 -19.83 0.38
CA GLU A 82 -4.14 -20.31 0.71
C GLU A 82 -4.40 -21.72 0.16
N ARG A 83 -4.01 -21.99 -1.09
CA ARG A 83 -4.13 -23.33 -1.66
C ARG A 83 -3.31 -24.35 -0.87
N ARG A 84 -2.08 -24.02 -0.48
CA ARG A 84 -1.22 -24.88 0.32
C ARG A 84 -1.80 -25.13 1.71
N GLN A 85 -2.32 -24.10 2.37
CA GLN A 85 -2.97 -24.21 3.67
C GLN A 85 -4.19 -25.13 3.60
N LYS A 86 -5.09 -24.92 2.63
CA LYS A 86 -6.27 -25.78 2.43
C LYS A 86 -5.90 -27.26 2.24
N VAL A 87 -4.86 -27.54 1.46
CA VAL A 87 -4.36 -28.91 1.27
C VAL A 87 -3.77 -29.48 2.56
N ALA A 88 -2.95 -28.70 3.26
CA ALA A 88 -2.34 -29.12 4.52
C ALA A 88 -3.38 -29.39 5.61
N ASP A 89 -4.39 -28.54 5.73
CA ASP A 89 -5.47 -28.68 6.71
C ASP A 89 -6.32 -29.91 6.39
N LYS A 90 -6.64 -30.14 5.11
CA LYS A 90 -7.34 -31.36 4.67
C LYS A 90 -6.53 -32.61 5.00
N ALA A 91 -5.25 -32.63 4.66
CA ALA A 91 -4.36 -33.76 4.96
C ALA A 91 -4.25 -34.02 6.47
N ARG A 92 -4.19 -32.95 7.29
CA ARG A 92 -4.18 -33.05 8.75
C ARG A 92 -5.46 -33.67 9.28
N LEU A 93 -6.62 -33.26 8.77
CA LEU A 93 -7.91 -33.81 9.18
C LEU A 93 -8.07 -35.28 8.76
N GLU A 94 -7.66 -35.63 7.55
CA GLU A 94 -7.67 -37.01 7.07
C GLU A 94 -6.74 -37.90 7.91
N ALA A 95 -5.53 -37.43 8.23
CA ALA A 95 -4.61 -38.14 9.11
C ALA A 95 -5.20 -38.33 10.53
N LEU A 96 -5.89 -37.31 11.06
CA LEU A 96 -6.56 -37.41 12.35
C LEU A 96 -7.71 -38.42 12.30
N ALA A 97 -8.51 -38.40 11.24
CA ALA A 97 -9.62 -39.34 11.04
C ALA A 97 -9.09 -40.78 10.92
N ALA A 98 -8.04 -41.00 10.14
CA ALA A 98 -7.38 -42.30 10.02
C ALA A 98 -6.85 -42.78 11.39
N LYS A 99 -6.19 -41.90 12.16
CA LYS A 99 -5.70 -42.21 13.51
C LYS A 99 -6.84 -42.58 14.46
N MET A 100 -7.97 -41.86 14.41
CA MET A 100 -9.14 -42.17 15.24
C MET A 100 -9.83 -43.46 14.82
N SER A 101 -9.93 -43.72 13.51
CA SER A 101 -10.44 -44.98 12.97
C SER A 101 -9.59 -46.17 13.43
N GLY A 102 -8.26 -46.08 13.29
CA GLY A 102 -7.31 -47.09 13.79
C GLY A 102 -7.49 -47.35 15.28
N LYS A 103 -7.54 -46.28 16.11
CA LYS A 103 -7.79 -46.41 17.55
C LYS A 103 -9.13 -47.09 17.88
N ARG A 104 -10.19 -46.82 17.11
CA ARG A 104 -11.50 -47.48 17.29
C ARG A 104 -11.41 -48.96 16.96
N LEU A 105 -10.76 -49.32 15.85
CA LEU A 105 -10.53 -50.70 15.47
C LEU A 105 -9.69 -51.45 16.52
N ASP A 106 -8.65 -50.82 17.06
CA ASP A 106 -7.83 -51.43 18.12
C ASP A 106 -8.64 -51.69 19.40
N ARG A 107 -9.50 -50.75 19.80
CA ARG A 107 -10.43 -50.95 20.93
C ARG A 107 -11.40 -52.09 20.65
N HIS A 108 -11.91 -52.18 19.43
CA HIS A 108 -12.82 -53.26 19.03
C HIS A 108 -12.12 -54.62 19.05
N LYS A 109 -10.91 -54.73 18.50
CA LYS A 109 -10.08 -55.94 18.56
C LYS A 109 -9.78 -56.35 20.00
N ARG A 110 -9.48 -55.39 20.88
CA ARG A 110 -9.31 -55.63 22.33
C ARG A 110 -10.57 -56.17 22.99
N ARG A 111 -11.73 -55.59 22.68
CA ARG A 111 -13.02 -56.07 23.21
C ARG A 111 -13.33 -57.51 22.78
N LEU A 112 -12.98 -57.85 21.53
CA LEU A 112 -13.17 -59.21 21.01
C LEU A 112 -12.05 -60.19 21.42
N GLY A 113 -11.02 -59.75 22.15
CA GLY A 113 -9.90 -60.61 22.54
C GLY A 113 -8.95 -61.01 21.39
N LEU A 114 -9.08 -60.40 20.20
CA LEU A 114 -8.29 -60.67 19.00
C LEU A 114 -6.90 -60.00 19.02
N THR A 115 -6.32 -59.77 20.21
CA THR A 115 -5.15 -58.90 20.38
C THR A 115 -3.80 -59.54 20.07
N LYS A 116 -3.79 -60.84 19.74
CA LYS A 116 -2.62 -61.55 19.20
C LYS A 116 -3.11 -62.81 18.48
N LYS A 117 -2.62 -63.07 17.27
CA LYS A 117 -2.81 -64.37 16.62
C LYS A 117 -1.94 -65.37 17.37
N VAL A 118 -2.52 -66.16 18.27
CA VAL A 118 -1.87 -67.36 18.81
C VAL A 118 -2.08 -68.42 17.74
N ALA A 119 -1.08 -68.63 16.89
CA ALA A 119 -1.05 -69.82 16.04
C ALA A 119 -0.71 -70.99 16.97
N HIS A 120 -1.66 -71.93 17.11
CA HIS A 120 -1.42 -73.23 17.72
C HIS A 120 -0.77 -74.17 16.70
#